data_AF-A0A4Q2QNP4-F1
#
_entry.id   AF-A0A4Q2QNP4-F1
#
_cell.length_a   1.000
_cell.length_b   1.000
_cell.length_c   1.000
_cell.angle_alpha   90.00
_cell.angle_beta   90.00
_cell.angle_gamma   90.00
#
_symmetry.space_group_name_H-M   'P 1'
#
loop_
_entity.id
_entity.type
_entity.pdbx_description
1 polymer ?
#
loop_
_entity_poly.entity_id
_entity_poly.type
_entity_poly.pdbx_seq_one_letter_code
_entity_poly.pdbx_strand_id
1 'polypeptide(L)'
;ETIAKAQAAFARTDSVGQQRMAALHNGKRDNLEISPNLWAGVGLVRGGAGTALVGDGPTVAARINEYAALGIDSFVLSDYPHLEEAYRVGELLFPHLDVAIPEIPQPQPLNPQGEAVANDFIPRKVAQS
;
A
#
# COMPACT_ATOMS: atom_id res chain seq x y z
N GLU A 1 -5.20 -28.78 6.20
CA GLU A 1 -6.44 -28.26 6.81
C GLU A 1 -6.56 -26.73 6.74
N THR A 2 -5.61 -25.96 7.29
CA THR A 2 -5.67 -24.48 7.34
C THR A 2 -5.86 -23.80 5.98
N ILE A 3 -5.08 -24.18 4.96
CA ILE A 3 -5.20 -23.61 3.60
C ILE A 3 -6.59 -23.88 3.04
N ALA A 4 -7.08 -25.11 3.12
CA ALA A 4 -8.41 -25.45 2.60
C ALA A 4 -9.51 -24.61 3.28
N LYS A 5 -9.42 -24.40 4.60
CA LYS A 5 -10.35 -23.54 5.35
C LYS A 5 -10.28 -22.08 4.89
N ALA A 6 -9.07 -21.54 4.70
CA ALA A 6 -8.89 -20.17 4.21
C ALA A 6 -9.42 -19.99 2.79
N GLN A 7 -9.08 -20.90 1.87
CA GLN A 7 -9.55 -20.86 0.48
C GLN A 7 -11.08 -20.99 0.39
N ALA A 8 -11.69 -21.86 1.20
CA ALA A 8 -13.14 -21.96 1.29
C ALA A 8 -13.78 -20.66 1.80
N ALA A 9 -13.13 -19.94 2.73
CA ALA A 9 -13.61 -18.64 3.18
C ALA A 9 -13.50 -17.57 2.08
N PHE A 10 -12.39 -17.52 1.34
CA PHE A 10 -12.18 -16.58 0.23
C PHE A 10 -13.14 -16.80 -0.94
N ALA A 11 -13.49 -18.07 -1.22
CA ALA A 11 -14.44 -18.43 -2.27
C ALA A 11 -15.87 -17.92 -2.02
N ARG A 12 -16.20 -17.53 -0.78
CA ARG A 12 -17.51 -16.93 -0.44
C ARG A 12 -17.60 -15.44 -0.75
N THR A 13 -16.49 -14.80 -1.11
CA THR A 13 -16.48 -13.37 -1.42
C THR A 13 -16.77 -13.14 -2.91
N ASP A 14 -17.46 -12.03 -3.22
CA ASP A 14 -17.72 -11.61 -4.60
C ASP A 14 -16.54 -10.84 -5.23
N SER A 15 -15.38 -10.85 -4.57
CA SER A 15 -14.19 -10.11 -5.04
C SER A 15 -13.51 -10.83 -6.20
N VAL A 16 -13.64 -10.26 -7.41
CA VAL A 16 -12.91 -10.71 -8.60
C VAL A 16 -11.39 -10.67 -8.36
N GLY A 17 -10.90 -9.70 -7.61
CA GLY A 17 -9.49 -9.61 -7.22
C GLY A 17 -9.05 -10.82 -6.40
N GLN A 18 -9.82 -11.18 -5.38
CA GLN A 18 -9.53 -12.34 -4.54
C GLN A 18 -9.60 -13.65 -5.34
N GLN A 19 -10.57 -13.78 -6.25
CA GLN A 19 -10.68 -14.94 -7.15
C GLN A 19 -9.44 -15.08 -8.05
N ARG A 20 -8.97 -13.97 -8.64
CA ARG A 20 -7.74 -13.95 -9.46
C ARG A 20 -6.51 -14.33 -8.66
N MET A 21 -6.39 -13.83 -7.42
CA MET A 21 -5.27 -14.18 -6.53
C MET A 21 -5.29 -15.67 -6.17
N ALA A 22 -6.45 -16.25 -5.84
CA ALA A 22 -6.56 -17.67 -5.53
C ALA A 22 -6.20 -18.57 -6.72
N ALA A 23 -6.52 -18.14 -7.95
CA ALA A 23 -6.21 -18.87 -9.18
C ALA A 23 -4.69 -19.00 -9.45
N LEU A 24 -3.86 -18.12 -8.87
CA LEU A 24 -2.40 -18.17 -9.03
C LEU A 24 -1.78 -19.43 -8.42
N HIS A 25 -2.38 -19.99 -7.37
CA HIS A 25 -1.85 -21.15 -6.65
C HIS A 25 -2.85 -22.31 -6.51
N ASN A 26 -4.13 -22.12 -6.82
CA ASN A 26 -5.19 -23.15 -6.78
C ASN A 26 -5.27 -23.90 -5.44
N GLY A 27 -4.96 -23.21 -4.34
CA GLY A 27 -4.87 -23.78 -2.99
C GLY A 27 -3.73 -24.79 -2.77
N LYS A 28 -2.81 -24.95 -3.73
CA LYS A 28 -1.70 -25.90 -3.63
C LYS A 28 -0.42 -25.25 -3.10
N ARG A 29 0.51 -26.06 -2.59
CA ARG A 29 1.78 -25.61 -1.98
C ARG A 29 2.98 -25.73 -2.91
N ASP A 30 2.81 -26.40 -4.03
CA ASP A 30 3.81 -26.58 -5.06
C ASP A 30 3.83 -25.37 -6.01
N ASN A 31 5.02 -25.06 -6.52
CA ASN A 31 5.25 -24.07 -7.56
C ASN A 31 4.65 -22.68 -7.29
N LEU A 32 4.93 -22.13 -6.09
CA LEU A 32 4.39 -20.84 -5.65
C LEU A 32 5.15 -19.62 -6.19
N GLU A 33 6.32 -19.81 -6.80
CA GLU A 33 6.99 -18.74 -7.55
C GLU A 33 6.38 -18.69 -8.97
N ILE A 34 5.48 -17.72 -9.17
CA ILE A 34 4.69 -17.62 -10.42
C ILE A 34 5.40 -16.78 -11.48
N SER A 35 6.43 -16.05 -11.09
CA SER A 35 7.36 -15.26 -11.91
C SER A 35 8.63 -15.05 -11.07
N PRO A 36 9.82 -14.81 -11.66
CA PRO A 36 11.05 -14.63 -10.89
C PRO A 36 10.90 -13.60 -9.76
N ASN A 37 11.10 -14.03 -8.52
CA ASN A 37 10.95 -13.22 -7.29
C ASN A 37 9.52 -12.76 -6.98
N LEU A 38 8.50 -13.33 -7.62
CA LEU A 38 7.09 -13.06 -7.35
C LEU A 38 6.42 -14.33 -6.82
N TRP A 39 6.19 -14.36 -5.51
CA TRP A 39 5.74 -15.53 -4.78
C TRP A 39 4.27 -15.43 -4.36
N ALA A 40 3.43 -16.37 -4.79
CA ALA A 40 2.00 -16.41 -4.53
C ALA A 40 1.61 -17.10 -3.20
N GLY A 41 2.58 -17.56 -2.41
CA GLY A 41 2.30 -18.34 -1.20
C GLY A 41 1.63 -17.56 -0.07
N VAL A 42 1.80 -16.23 -0.03
CA VAL A 42 1.10 -15.36 0.93
C VAL A 42 -0.43 -15.45 0.77
N GLY A 43 -0.91 -15.66 -0.46
CA GLY A 43 -2.33 -15.82 -0.79
C GLY A 43 -2.97 -17.13 -0.33
N LEU A 44 -2.18 -18.10 0.15
CA LEU A 44 -2.72 -19.40 0.59
C LEU A 44 -3.61 -19.30 1.83
N VAL A 45 -3.32 -18.34 2.71
CA VAL A 45 -4.00 -18.21 4.01
C VAL A 45 -4.41 -16.79 4.35
N ARG A 46 -3.79 -15.78 3.75
CA ARG A 46 -4.04 -14.38 4.06
C ARG A 46 -4.91 -13.75 2.97
N GLY A 47 -5.94 -13.02 3.37
CA GLY A 47 -6.67 -12.13 2.48
C GLY A 47 -5.87 -10.84 2.19
N GLY A 48 -6.14 -10.20 1.06
CA GLY A 48 -5.44 -8.97 0.64
C GLY A 48 -4.51 -9.22 -0.54
N ALA A 49 -3.24 -8.81 -0.42
CA ALA A 49 -2.23 -9.05 -1.46
C ALA A 49 -2.00 -10.56 -1.63
N GLY A 50 -2.24 -11.08 -2.84
CA GLY A 50 -2.07 -12.50 -3.15
C GLY A 50 -0.66 -12.91 -3.55
N THR A 51 0.26 -11.95 -3.67
CA THR A 51 1.65 -12.17 -4.06
C THR A 51 2.59 -11.31 -3.21
N ALA A 52 3.85 -11.74 -3.11
CA ALA A 52 4.93 -11.01 -2.46
C ALA A 52 6.14 -10.96 -3.40
N LEU A 53 6.83 -9.82 -3.42
CA LEU A 53 8.17 -9.71 -4.00
C LEU A 53 9.17 -10.23 -2.99
N VAL A 54 9.97 -11.24 -3.35
CA VAL A 54 10.88 -11.94 -2.43
C VAL A 54 12.29 -11.92 -3.01
N GLY A 55 13.24 -11.34 -2.28
CA GLY A 55 14.64 -11.24 -2.70
C GLY A 55 15.43 -10.28 -1.81
N ASP A 56 16.65 -9.94 -2.23
CA ASP A 56 17.40 -8.85 -1.62
C ASP A 56 16.90 -7.47 -2.10
N GLY A 57 17.40 -6.40 -1.49
CA GLY A 57 17.01 -5.01 -1.79
C GLY A 57 17.10 -4.68 -3.29
N PRO A 58 18.25 -4.89 -3.95
CA PRO A 58 18.39 -4.65 -5.40
C PRO A 58 17.45 -5.50 -6.26
N THR A 59 17.24 -6.77 -5.91
CA THR A 59 16.36 -7.67 -6.67
C THR A 59 14.91 -7.22 -6.59
N VAL A 60 14.44 -6.85 -5.40
CA VAL A 60 13.07 -6.34 -5.20
C VAL A 60 12.91 -4.97 -5.85
N ALA A 61 13.92 -4.10 -5.76
CA ALA A 61 13.92 -2.81 -6.44
C ALA A 61 13.81 -2.95 -7.97
N ALA A 62 14.52 -3.90 -8.56
CA ALA A 62 14.42 -4.19 -9.99
C ALA A 62 12.98 -4.56 -10.40
N ARG A 63 12.29 -5.41 -9.60
CA ARG A 63 10.89 -5.77 -9.86
C ARG A 63 9.92 -4.60 -9.68
N ILE A 64 10.14 -3.74 -8.68
CA ILE A 64 9.35 -2.51 -8.52
C ILE A 64 9.55 -1.57 -9.72
N ASN A 65 10.79 -1.41 -10.19
CA ASN A 65 11.08 -0.58 -11.35
C ASN A 65 10.50 -1.16 -12.66
N GLU A 66 10.41 -2.49 -12.80
CA GLU A 66 9.67 -3.12 -13.90
C GLU A 66 8.18 -2.73 -13.89
N TYR A 67 7.54 -2.74 -12.72
CA TYR A 67 6.16 -2.24 -12.58
C TYR A 67 6.06 -0.73 -12.84
N ALA A 68 7.02 0.06 -12.36
CA ALA A 68 7.06 1.50 -12.58
C ALA A 68 7.20 1.85 -14.07
N ALA A 69 7.99 1.08 -14.83
CA ALA A 69 8.12 1.21 -16.28
C ALA A 69 6.80 0.94 -17.05
N LEU A 70 5.84 0.25 -16.42
CA LEU A 70 4.48 0.07 -16.95
C LEU A 70 3.53 1.23 -16.60
N GLY A 71 4.03 2.27 -15.93
CA GLY A 71 3.27 3.46 -15.54
C GLY A 71 2.64 3.40 -14.14
N ILE A 72 3.08 2.47 -13.28
CA ILE A 72 2.65 2.40 -11.88
C ILE A 72 3.49 3.36 -11.04
N ASP A 73 2.87 4.38 -10.46
CA ASP A 73 3.55 5.38 -9.61
C ASP A 73 3.43 5.12 -8.11
N SER A 74 2.50 4.24 -7.71
CA SER A 74 2.12 4.03 -6.32
C SER A 74 2.14 2.55 -5.96
N PHE A 75 2.84 2.21 -4.89
CA PHE A 75 3.01 0.83 -4.42
C PHE A 75 2.46 0.66 -3.01
N VAL A 76 1.33 -0.04 -2.88
CA VAL A 76 0.75 -0.38 -1.57
C VAL A 76 1.39 -1.67 -1.06
N LEU A 77 2.42 -1.53 -0.23
CA LEU A 77 3.18 -2.63 0.33
C LEU A 77 2.62 -3.06 1.71
N SER A 78 2.80 -4.34 2.04
CA SER A 78 2.48 -4.88 3.37
C SER A 78 3.34 -6.10 3.64
N ASP A 79 3.77 -6.30 4.88
CA ASP A 79 4.63 -7.42 5.27
C ASP A 79 4.48 -7.75 6.77
N TYR A 80 5.15 -8.81 7.26
CA TYR A 80 4.89 -9.46 8.53
C TYR A 80 6.13 -9.69 9.41
N PRO A 81 6.14 -9.21 10.67
CA PRO A 81 5.15 -8.30 11.27
C PRO A 81 5.31 -6.86 10.74
N HIS A 82 4.20 -6.13 10.63
CA HIS A 82 4.16 -4.87 9.88
C HIS A 82 5.14 -3.78 10.37
N LEU A 83 5.42 -3.71 11.68
CA LEU A 83 6.29 -2.67 12.23
C LEU A 83 7.75 -2.92 11.83
N GLU A 84 8.25 -4.11 12.12
CA GLU A 84 9.63 -4.52 11.83
C GLU A 84 9.91 -4.51 10.32
N GLU A 85 8.94 -4.98 9.52
CA GLU A 85 9.13 -4.99 8.07
C GLU A 85 8.99 -3.60 7.44
N ALA A 86 8.29 -2.65 8.07
CA ALA A 86 8.32 -1.26 7.61
C ALA A 86 9.74 -0.68 7.70
N TYR A 87 10.48 -0.98 8.77
CA TYR A 87 11.90 -0.64 8.88
C TYR A 87 12.72 -1.39 7.83
N ARG A 88 12.53 -2.70 7.66
CA ARG A 88 13.30 -3.47 6.67
C ARG A 88 13.13 -2.94 5.25
N VAL A 89 11.92 -2.58 4.85
CA VAL A 89 11.64 -1.93 3.56
C VAL A 89 12.33 -0.57 3.47
N GLY A 90 12.20 0.27 4.51
CA GLY A 90 12.84 1.59 4.53
C GLY A 90 14.37 1.54 4.49
N GLU A 91 14.98 0.55 5.15
CA GLU A 91 16.44 0.43 5.29
C GLU A 91 17.09 -0.33 4.13
N LEU A 92 16.45 -1.38 3.61
CA LEU A 92 17.07 -2.27 2.62
C LEU A 92 16.58 -2.05 1.19
N LEU A 93 15.39 -1.47 0.99
CA LEU A 93 14.79 -1.32 -0.34
C LEU A 93 14.79 0.13 -0.83
N PHE A 94 14.41 1.09 0.02
CA PHE A 94 14.34 2.50 -0.39
C PHE A 94 15.67 3.06 -0.94
N PRO A 95 16.87 2.68 -0.44
CA PRO A 95 18.13 3.15 -1.02
C PRO A 95 18.36 2.76 -2.49
N HIS A 96 17.56 1.83 -3.02
CA HIS A 96 17.64 1.36 -4.41
C HIS A 96 16.50 1.89 -5.30
N LEU A 97 15.66 2.79 -4.79
CA LEU A 97 14.49 3.33 -5.48
C LEU A 97 14.50 4.86 -5.46
N ASP A 98 13.85 5.47 -6.46
CA ASP A 98 13.56 6.90 -6.48
C ASP A 98 12.25 7.17 -5.71
N VAL A 99 12.34 7.13 -4.38
CA VAL A 99 11.17 7.24 -3.50
C VAL A 99 10.74 8.70 -3.35
N ALA A 100 9.48 8.99 -3.66
CA ALA A 100 8.88 10.29 -3.37
C ALA A 100 8.79 10.51 -1.85
N ILE A 101 9.44 11.57 -1.35
CA ILE A 101 9.42 11.95 0.06
C ILE A 101 8.34 13.02 0.25
N PRO A 102 7.29 12.78 1.05
CA PRO A 102 6.23 13.74 1.24
C PRO A 102 6.71 14.95 2.05
N GLU A 103 6.24 16.14 1.67
CA GLU A 103 6.44 17.36 2.44
C GLU A 103 5.44 17.43 3.61
N ILE A 104 5.86 18.08 4.70
CA ILE A 104 4.95 18.41 5.79
C ILE A 104 4.07 19.58 5.33
N PRO A 105 2.73 19.43 5.27
CA PRO A 105 1.85 20.51 4.86
C PRO A 105 2.01 21.74 5.75
N GLN A 106 2.18 22.91 5.14
CA GLN A 106 2.22 24.16 5.89
C GLN A 106 0.84 24.46 6.48
N PRO A 107 0.76 24.97 7.72
CA PRO A 107 -0.51 25.43 8.28
C PRO A 107 -1.17 26.43 7.34
N GLN A 108 -2.46 26.24 7.06
CA GLN A 108 -3.20 27.24 6.30
C GLN A 108 -3.27 28.53 7.14
N PRO A 109 -2.92 29.69 6.54
CA PRO A 109 -3.12 30.96 7.21
C PRO A 109 -4.61 31.11 7.51
N LEU A 110 -4.93 31.51 8.74
CA LEU A 110 -6.29 31.92 9.07
C LEU A 110 -6.67 33.08 8.14
N ASN A 111 -7.76 32.93 7.40
CA ASN A 111 -8.38 34.03 6.64
C ASN A 111 -9.48 34.64 7.51
N PRO A 112 -9.18 35.65 8.35
CA PRO A 112 -10.22 36.31 9.13
C PRO A 112 -11.16 37.05 8.19
N GLN A 113 -12.39 36.54 8.05
CA GLN A 113 -13.46 37.23 7.33
C GLN A 113 -14.15 38.21 8.30
N GLY A 114 -13.45 39.29 8.64
CA GLY A 114 -13.79 40.35 9.60
C GLY A 114 -12.73 40.52 10.70
N GLU A 115 -12.89 41.48 11.62
CA GLU A 115 -11.91 41.74 12.70
C GLU A 115 -12.24 40.96 13.98
N ALA A 116 -11.37 40.07 14.47
CA ALA A 116 -11.62 39.40 15.75
C ALA A 116 -11.62 40.41 16.91
N VAL A 117 -12.79 40.75 17.45
CA VAL A 117 -12.94 41.60 18.62
C VAL A 117 -12.77 40.72 19.87
N ALA A 118 -11.78 41.05 20.70
CA ALA A 118 -11.49 40.39 21.98
C ALA A 118 -11.19 38.88 21.91
N ASN A 119 -10.63 38.37 20.79
CA ASN A 119 -10.41 36.93 20.52
C ASN A 119 -11.68 36.06 20.42
N ASP A 120 -12.88 36.62 20.58
CA ASP A 120 -14.11 35.84 20.74
C ASP A 120 -15.09 35.94 19.56
N PHE A 121 -15.01 36.97 18.70
CA PHE A 121 -15.88 37.01 17.51
C PHE A 121 -15.37 37.92 16.39
N ILE A 122 -15.79 37.59 15.15
CA ILE A 122 -15.44 38.31 13.93
C ILE A 122 -16.71 39.00 13.33
N PRO A 123 -16.80 40.34 13.23
CA PRO A 123 -17.91 41.04 12.60
C PRO A 123 -17.85 40.91 11.08
N ARG A 124 -18.96 40.45 10.48
CA ARG A 124 -19.10 40.37 9.03
C ARG A 124 -19.16 41.76 8.42
N LYS A 125 -18.47 41.93 7.28
CA LYS A 125 -18.47 43.14 6.44
C LYS A 125 -19.91 43.64 6.22
N VAL A 126 -20.21 44.82 6.74
CA VAL A 126 -21.41 45.58 6.35
C VAL A 126 -21.11 46.23 5.00
N ALA A 127 -22.04 46.05 4.06
CA ALA A 127 -21.92 46.47 2.66
C ALA A 127 -21.57 47.97 2.51
N GLN A 128 -20.65 48.26 1.58
CA GLN A 128 -20.37 49.61 1.11
C GLN A 128 -21.61 50.18 0.39
N SER A 129 -21.89 51.45 0.68
CA SER A 129 -23.04 52.25 0.23
C SER A 129 -23.16 52.38 -1.28
#